data_AF-A0A497G5R4-F1
#
_entry.id   AF-A0A497G5R4-F1
#
_cell.length_a   1.000
_cell.length_b   1.000
_cell.length_c   1.000
_cell.angle_alpha   90.00
_cell.angle_beta   90.00
_cell.angle_gamma   90.00
#
_symmetry.space_group_name_H-M   'P 1'
#
loop_
_entity.id
_entity.type
_entity.pdbx_description
1 polymer ?
#
loop_
_entity_poly.entity_id
_entity_poly.type
_entity_poly.pdbx_seq_one_letter_code
_entity_poly.pdbx_strand_id
1 'polypeptide(L)' 'MSLNVERRERFTFYKLSNGEKEKVLREILDFLKDVNDILLIVLFGSFVKDKSFRDIDIGIYVKGV' A
#
# COMPACT_ATOMS: atom_id res chain seq x y z
N MET A 1 15.58 -22.97 6.83
CA MET A 1 15.54 -21.67 6.14
C MET A 1 16.77 -20.87 6.54
N SER A 2 17.52 -20.30 5.59
CA SER A 2 18.78 -19.60 5.90
C SER A 2 18.51 -18.16 6.35
N LEU A 3 19.11 -17.75 7.48
CA LEU A 3 19.04 -16.41 8.10
C LEU A 3 19.32 -15.25 7.12
N ASN A 4 19.99 -15.52 6.00
CA ASN A 4 20.30 -14.52 4.97
C ASN A 4 19.08 -14.12 4.12
N VAL A 5 18.10 -15.01 3.93
CA VAL A 5 16.86 -14.72 3.19
C VAL A 5 15.98 -13.79 4.03
N GLU A 6 15.77 -14.13 5.30
CA GLU A 6 15.01 -13.31 6.25
C GLU A 6 15.60 -11.90 6.43
N ARG A 7 16.93 -11.76 6.34
CA ARG A 7 17.60 -10.46 6.47
C ARG A 7 17.50 -9.60 5.20
N ARG A 8 17.46 -10.20 4.00
CA ARG A 8 17.28 -9.46 2.73
C ARG A 8 15.86 -8.91 2.60
N GLU A 9 14.85 -9.71 2.94
CA GLU A 9 13.45 -9.25 2.84
C GLU A 9 13.10 -8.14 3.83
N ARG A 10 13.79 -8.06 4.98
CA ARG A 10 13.59 -6.98 5.97
C ARG A 10 13.92 -5.57 5.47
N PHE A 11 14.71 -5.41 4.40
CA PHE A 11 15.24 -4.09 3.98
C PHE A 11 15.10 -3.80 2.48
N THR A 12 14.25 -4.51 1.75
CA THR A 12 13.99 -4.16 0.34
C THR A 12 13.15 -2.89 0.27
N PHE A 13 13.69 -1.86 -0.37
CA PHE A 13 12.97 -0.62 -0.65
C PHE A 13 12.68 -0.52 -2.14
N TYR A 14 11.43 -0.23 -2.48
CA TYR A 14 10.94 0.03 -3.81
C TYR A 14 10.93 1.53 -4.09
N LYS A 15 11.09 1.89 -5.37
CA LYS A 15 10.94 3.26 -5.85
C LYS A 15 10.03 3.22 -7.06
N LEU A 16 9.01 4.06 -7.05
CA LEU A 16 8.07 4.23 -8.14
C LEU A 16 7.93 5.72 -8.44
N SER A 17 7.81 6.06 -9.72
CA SER A 17 7.37 7.38 -10.14
C SER A 17 5.93 7.64 -9.69
N ASN A 18 5.50 8.89 -9.66
CA ASN A 18 4.13 9.24 -9.28
C ASN A 18 3.09 8.54 -10.18
N GLY A 19 3.36 8.44 -11.49
CA GLY A 19 2.46 7.75 -12.42
C GLY A 19 2.36 6.24 -12.16
N GLU A 20 3.45 5.59 -11.75
CA GLU A 20 3.43 4.18 -11.34
C GLU A 20 2.71 3.99 -10.00
N LYS A 21 2.93 4.89 -9.03
CA LYS A 21 2.19 4.89 -7.76
C LYS A 21 0.69 5.02 -8.00
N GLU A 22 0.27 5.91 -8.91
CA GLU A 22 -1.13 6.05 -9.29
C GLU A 22 -1.71 4.77 -9.90
N LYS A 23 -0.95 4.04 -10.73
CA LYS A 23 -1.40 2.75 -11.28
C LYS A 23 -1.65 1.74 -10.17
N VAL A 24 -0.71 1.61 -9.23
CA VAL A 24 -0.87 0.73 -8.05
C VAL A 24 -2.11 1.13 -7.24
N LEU A 25 -2.32 2.42 -6.99
CA LEU A 25 -3.50 2.89 -6.26
C LEU A 25 -4.81 2.60 -7.01
N ARG A 26 -4.83 2.72 -8.35
CA ARG A 26 -6.01 2.36 -9.14
C ARG A 26 -6.33 0.88 -9.02
N GLU A 27 -5.34 -0.01 -9.09
CA GLU A 27 -5.55 -1.45 -8.91
C GLU A 27 -6.11 -1.78 -7.52
N ILE A 28 -5.59 -1.14 -6.47
CA ILE A 28 -6.11 -1.31 -5.10
C ILE A 28 -7.55 -0.80 -4.99
N LEU A 29 -7.85 0.37 -5.54
CA LEU A 29 -9.21 0.93 -5.53
C LEU A 29 -10.19 0.08 -6.35
N ASP A 30 -9.76 -0.45 -7.49
CA ASP A 30 -10.56 -1.35 -8.30
C ASP A 30 -10.89 -2.66 -7.58
N PHE A 31 -10.00 -3.16 -6.73
CA PHE A 31 -10.27 -4.31 -5.88
C PHE A 31 -11.24 -3.97 -4.73
N LEU A 32 -11.15 -2.77 -4.16
CA LEU A 32 -11.96 -2.37 -3.01
C LEU A 32 -13.34 -1.81 -3.36
N LYS A 33 -13.58 -1.39 -4.62
CA LYS A 33 -14.83 -0.74 -5.04
C LYS A 33 -16.08 -1.60 -4.85
N ASP A 34 -15.94 -2.92 -4.86
CA ASP A 34 -17.05 -3.87 -4.73
C ASP A 34 -17.49 -4.06 -3.27
N VAL A 35 -16.78 -3.46 -2.31
CA VAL A 35 -17.10 -3.52 -0.88
C VAL A 35 -17.98 -2.34 -0.51
N ASN A 36 -19.30 -2.55 -0.57
CA ASN A 36 -20.32 -1.51 -0.32
C ASN A 36 -20.26 -0.86 1.07
N ASP A 37 -19.59 -1.48 2.04
CA ASP A 37 -19.50 -0.98 3.41
C ASP A 37 -18.33 -0.01 3.63
N ILE A 38 -17.43 0.18 2.65
CA ILE A 38 -16.32 1.12 2.79
C ILE A 38 -16.83 2.57 2.64
N LEU A 39 -16.60 3.38 3.66
CA LEU A 39 -16.95 4.80 3.70
C LEU A 39 -15.79 5.71 3.29
N LEU A 40 -14.57 5.33 3.67
CA LEU A 40 -13.37 6.13 3.42
C LEU A 40 -12.13 5.23 3.37
N ILE A 41 -11.24 5.53 2.42
CA ILE A 41 -9.92 4.92 2.30
C ILE A 41 -8.88 6.03 2.47
N VAL A 42 -7.94 5.86 3.38
CA VAL A 42 -6.87 6.82 3.65
C VAL A 42 -5.52 6.15 3.49
N LEU A 43 -4.69 6.72 2.62
CA LEU A 43 -3.33 6.27 2.37
C LEU A 43 -2.36 6.95 3.35
N PHE A 44 -1.46 6.19 3.94
CA PHE A 44 -0.47 6.65 4.91
C PHE A 44 0.95 6.21 4.55
N GLY A 45 1.90 6.60 5.40
CA GLY A 45 3.25 6.06 5.39
C GLY A 45 4.15 6.60 4.28
N SER A 46 5.25 5.88 4.07
CA SER A 46 6.32 6.24 3.14
C SER A 46 5.85 6.29 1.67
N PHE A 47 4.78 5.54 1.34
CA PHE A 47 4.21 5.54 -0.01
C PHE A 47 3.71 6.94 -0.44
N VAL A 48 3.22 7.76 0.49
CA VAL A 48 2.75 9.14 0.21
C VAL A 48 3.92 10.12 0.05
N LYS A 49 4.87 10.10 0.99
CA LYS A 49 5.82 11.21 1.20
C LYS A 49 7.18 10.96 0.56
N ASP A 50 7.61 9.70 0.46
CA ASP A 50 8.99 9.36 0.11
C ASP A 50 9.12 8.88 -1.33
N LYS A 51 10.32 9.10 -1.89
CA LYS A 51 10.74 8.52 -3.18
C LYS A 51 10.89 7.00 -3.12
N SER A 52 11.09 6.45 -1.92
CA SER A 52 11.21 5.02 -1.67
C SER A 52 10.26 4.57 -0.56
N PHE A 53 9.67 3.39 -0.73
CA PHE A 53 8.76 2.77 0.22
C PHE A 53 9.08 1.28 0.33
N ARG A 54 8.60 0.61 1.36
CA ARG A 54 8.72 -0.85 1.50
C ARG A 54 7.36 -1.52 1.42
N ASP A 55 6.37 -0.86 2.00
CA ASP A 55 4.99 -1.27 2.21
C ASP A 55 4.05 -0.13 1.79
N ILE A 56 2.75 -0.45 1.71
CA ILE A 56 1.67 0.50 1.43
C ILE A 56 0.70 0.42 2.60
N ASP A 57 0.68 1.45 3.44
CA ASP A 57 -0.20 1.53 4.60
C ASP A 57 -1.54 2.17 4.22
N ILE A 58 -2.64 1.45 4.41
CA ILE A 58 -3.99 1.91 4.07
C ILE A 58 -4.92 1.74 5.27
N GLY A 59 -5.50 2.84 5.73
CA GLY A 59 -6.61 2.85 6.68
C GLY A 59 -7.95 2.79 5.94
N ILE A 60 -8.83 1.88 6.35
CA ILE A 60 -10.17 1.74 5.77
C ILE A 60 -11.19 1.96 6.87
N TYR A 61 -12.08 2.92 6.65
CA TYR A 61 -13.24 3.15 7.49
C TYR A 61 -14.43 2.49 6.84
N VAL A 62 -15.09 1.60 7.59
CA VAL A 62 -16.29 0.92 7.15
C VAL A 62 -17.49 1.41 7.94
N LYS A 63 -18.68 1.28 7.35
CA LYS A 63 -19.93 1.51 8.04
C LYS A 63 -20.04 0.44 9.14
N GLY A 64 -20.09 0.89 10.39
CA GLY A 64 -20.37 0.01 11.52
C GLY A 64 -21.77 -0.59 11.37
N VAL A 65 -21.89 -1.88 11.66
CA VAL A 65 -23.18 -2.56 11.85
C VAL A 65 -23.80 -2.11 13.16
#